data_AF-A0A916GXX9-F1
#
_entry.id   AF-A0A916GXX9-F1
#
_cell.length_a   1.000
_cell.length_b   1.000
_cell.length_c   1.000
_cell.angle_alpha   90.00
_cell.angle_beta   90.00
_cell.angle_gamma   90.00
#
_symmetry.space_group_name_H-M   'P 1'
#
loop_
_entity.id
_entity.type
_entity.pdbx_description
1 polymer ?
#
loop_
_entity_poly.entity_id
_entity_poly.type
_entity_poly.pdbx_seq_one_letter_code
_entity_poly.pdbx_strand_id
1 'polypeptide(L)'
;MMNRNRNEGSCRLLQGTVCDQWRRSDADRLPARAPGTRTAPGREDRAALGRTAGVLAAIAALGLAGMAQGAIAISFADPIPGRQLHNEANGGGAGFGRLTYDIATPIQFLFDGSDESLPTHVFVNARMEMNMTIGAATTVAGITIAPVAGFFRIMDASSEGSADIITGTVSEGAFVRIDNTNSMLFSDPDLIYVPGPALTAITGPLGFIEPSEAVFTLTSVHTVDGSFFINPDGTFQTFDANASFSGNMGVPAPGAMALGMLGALCLVATRRRF
;
A
#
# COMPACT_ATOMS: atom_id res chain seq x y z
N MET A 1 32.10 -55.22 -13.64
CA MET A 1 31.94 -54.12 -14.62
C MET A 1 31.19 -53.00 -13.91
N MET A 2 31.83 -52.12 -13.13
CA MET A 2 32.61 -50.93 -13.52
C MET A 2 31.82 -49.97 -14.42
N ASN A 3 31.23 -48.90 -13.85
CA ASN A 3 31.80 -47.56 -13.99
C ASN A 3 31.20 -46.56 -12.99
N ARG A 4 32.06 -45.99 -12.14
CA ARG A 4 31.80 -44.78 -11.33
C ARG A 4 32.41 -43.62 -12.10
N ASN A 5 31.70 -42.50 -12.27
CA ASN A 5 32.34 -41.24 -12.60
C ASN A 5 31.98 -40.17 -11.57
N ARG A 6 33.04 -39.78 -10.85
CA ARG A 6 33.15 -38.57 -10.03
C ARG A 6 33.15 -37.36 -10.97
N ASN A 7 32.61 -36.24 -10.50
CA ASN A 7 33.13 -34.93 -10.85
C ASN A 7 33.14 -34.06 -9.60
N GLU A 8 34.32 -34.05 -8.97
CA GLU A 8 34.75 -33.04 -8.02
C GLU A 8 35.23 -31.84 -8.84
N GLY A 9 34.58 -30.69 -8.67
CA GLY A 9 34.92 -29.43 -9.34
C GLY A 9 35.07 -28.32 -8.32
N SER A 10 36.27 -28.26 -7.75
CA SER A 10 36.75 -27.25 -6.81
C SER A 10 36.64 -25.84 -7.40
N CYS A 11 35.99 -24.91 -6.67
CA CYS A 11 36.10 -23.47 -6.95
C CYS A 11 36.60 -22.74 -5.69
N ARG A 12 37.86 -22.32 -5.81
CA ARG A 12 38.68 -21.40 -4.98
C ARG A 12 37.87 -20.34 -4.23
N LEU A 13 38.04 -20.18 -2.92
CA LEU A 13 39.10 -19.36 -2.30
C LEU A 13 39.22 -17.95 -2.91
N LEU A 14 38.43 -17.01 -2.38
CA LEU A 14 38.78 -15.59 -2.31
C LEU A 14 38.50 -15.10 -0.88
N GLN A 15 39.50 -15.30 -0.03
CA GLN A 15 39.68 -14.50 1.18
C GLN A 15 40.11 -13.10 0.73
N GLY A 16 39.18 -12.15 0.80
CA GLY A 16 39.45 -10.72 0.58
C GLY A 16 39.72 -10.03 1.91
N THR A 17 40.95 -10.15 2.40
CA THR A 17 41.50 -9.34 3.50
C THR A 17 42.09 -8.08 2.89
N VAL A 18 41.36 -6.96 2.83
CA VAL A 18 41.91 -5.68 2.37
C VAL A 18 41.27 -4.50 3.12
N CYS A 19 42.15 -3.71 3.75
CA CYS A 19 41.97 -2.31 4.19
C CYS A 19 41.25 -2.02 5.51
N ASP A 20 41.76 -2.61 6.60
CA ASP A 20 41.90 -1.91 7.89
C ASP A 20 43.18 -1.06 7.87
N GLN A 21 43.15 0.08 7.18
CA GLN A 21 44.18 1.13 7.27
C GLN A 21 43.60 2.39 6.62
N TRP A 22 43.81 3.56 7.24
CA TRP A 22 43.30 4.90 6.88
C TRP A 22 42.08 5.41 7.67
N ARG A 23 42.30 5.73 8.96
CA ARG A 23 42.06 7.09 9.55
C ARG A 23 42.28 7.06 11.06
N ARG A 24 43.55 6.99 11.45
CA ARG A 24 44.03 7.52 12.74
C ARG A 24 45.20 8.43 12.45
N SER A 25 44.93 9.72 12.37
CA SER A 25 45.88 10.84 12.57
C SER A 25 45.10 12.11 12.30
N ASP A 26 44.78 12.83 13.36
CA ASP A 26 44.50 14.28 13.43
C ASP A 26 43.59 14.60 14.65
N ALA A 27 43.88 13.98 15.80
CA ALA A 27 43.24 14.31 17.08
C ALA A 27 44.07 15.28 17.94
N ASP A 28 45.30 15.64 17.53
CA ASP A 28 46.20 16.46 18.35
C ASP A 28 46.68 17.69 17.59
N ARG A 29 45.82 18.72 17.50
CA ARG A 29 46.22 20.13 17.30
C ARG A 29 45.03 21.06 17.54
N LEU A 30 44.54 21.09 18.78
CA LEU A 30 43.73 22.21 19.25
C LEU A 30 44.68 23.30 19.75
N PRO A 31 44.70 24.51 19.13
CA PRO A 31 45.45 25.62 19.69
C PRO A 31 44.85 26.00 21.05
N ALA A 32 45.72 26.20 22.03
CA ALA A 32 45.36 26.67 23.37
C ALA A 32 44.53 27.96 23.26
N ARG A 33 43.23 27.82 23.54
CA ARG A 33 42.27 28.93 23.54
C ARG A 33 42.59 29.80 24.76
N ALA A 34 43.03 31.04 24.49
CA ALA A 34 43.25 32.05 25.51
C ALA A 34 42.00 32.21 26.41
N PRO A 35 42.17 32.49 27.72
CA PRO A 35 41.06 32.72 28.65
C PRO A 35 40.35 34.03 28.27
N GLY A 36 39.43 33.93 27.32
CA GLY A 36 38.51 35.01 26.98
C GLY A 36 37.60 35.28 28.15
N THR A 37 37.64 36.51 28.63
CA THR A 37 36.68 37.12 29.55
C THR A 37 35.27 36.63 29.23
N ARG A 38 34.73 35.80 30.13
CA ARG A 38 33.36 35.29 30.07
C ARG A 38 32.44 36.46 30.40
N THR A 39 32.15 37.29 29.41
CA THR A 39 31.02 38.22 29.47
C THR A 39 29.79 37.36 29.69
N ALA A 40 29.14 37.52 30.84
CA ALA A 40 27.86 36.90 31.09
C ALA A 40 26.95 37.24 29.89
N PRO A 41 26.24 36.25 29.31
CA PRO A 41 25.37 36.50 28.17
C PRO A 41 24.47 37.68 28.54
N GLY A 42 24.52 38.72 27.71
CA GLY A 42 23.72 39.90 27.91
C GLY A 42 22.27 39.48 28.06
N ARG A 43 21.49 40.25 28.83
CA ARG A 43 20.07 39.99 29.07
C ARG A 43 19.27 39.80 27.76
N GLU A 44 19.81 40.26 26.64
CA GLU A 44 19.30 40.10 25.27
C GLU A 44 19.51 38.69 24.68
N ASP A 45 20.64 38.02 24.94
CA ASP A 45 20.93 36.66 24.44
C ASP A 45 20.03 35.61 25.10
N ARG A 46 19.65 35.82 26.37
CA ARG A 46 18.68 34.97 27.06
C ARG A 46 17.27 35.08 26.49
N ALA A 47 16.92 36.26 25.96
CA ALA A 47 15.64 36.48 25.30
C ALA A 47 15.58 35.86 23.89
N ALA A 48 16.72 35.69 23.23
CA ALA A 48 16.81 34.99 21.94
C ALA A 48 16.67 33.46 22.11
N LEU A 49 17.38 32.86 23.08
CA LEU A 49 17.31 31.42 23.34
C LEU A 49 15.92 30.93 23.78
N GLY A 50 15.23 31.71 24.62
CA GLY A 50 13.87 31.37 25.06
C GLY A 50 12.85 31.39 23.91
N ARG A 51 13.05 32.28 22.92
CA ARG A 51 12.18 32.38 21.74
C ARG A 51 12.37 31.20 20.78
N THR A 52 13.60 30.73 20.57
CA THR A 52 13.86 29.54 19.75
C THR A 52 13.35 28.24 20.37
N ALA A 53 13.46 28.09 21.70
CA ALA A 53 12.96 26.90 22.40
C ALA A 53 11.42 26.81 22.37
N GLY A 54 10.71 27.95 22.50
CA GLY A 54 9.24 27.99 22.42
C GLY A 54 8.69 27.64 21.05
N VAL A 55 9.37 28.05 19.97
CA VAL A 55 8.97 27.71 18.59
C VAL A 55 9.16 26.21 18.32
N LEU A 56 10.27 25.61 18.77
CA LEU A 56 10.52 24.18 18.61
C LEU A 56 9.51 23.33 19.40
N ALA A 57 9.15 23.74 20.62
CA ALA A 57 8.14 23.05 21.42
C ALA A 57 6.74 23.14 20.78
N ALA A 58 6.38 24.28 20.18
CA ALA A 58 5.13 24.44 19.46
C ALA A 58 5.08 23.59 18.18
N ILE A 59 6.18 23.53 17.42
CA ILE A 59 6.29 22.67 16.23
C ILE A 59 6.21 21.18 16.63
N ALA A 60 6.88 20.77 17.71
CA ALA A 60 6.83 19.40 18.20
C ALA A 60 5.42 19.00 18.69
N ALA A 61 4.72 19.89 19.39
CA ALA A 61 3.34 19.66 19.83
C ALA A 61 2.34 19.60 18.65
N LEU A 62 2.56 20.41 17.61
CA LEU A 62 1.77 20.35 16.37
C LEU A 62 2.06 19.08 15.55
N GLY A 63 3.30 18.59 15.55
CA GLY A 63 3.67 17.33 14.89
C GLY A 63 3.06 16.09 15.55
N LEU A 64 2.86 16.11 16.87
CA LEU A 64 2.25 14.99 17.62
C LEU A 64 0.71 14.95 17.51
N ALA A 65 0.06 16.06 17.16
CA ALA A 65 -1.39 16.12 16.96
C ALA A 65 -1.85 15.68 15.56
N GLY A 66 -0.93 15.44 14.62
CA GLY A 66 -1.21 15.11 13.22
C GLY A 66 -1.40 13.61 12.90
N MET A 67 -1.42 12.73 13.91
CA MET A 67 -1.52 11.27 13.72
C MET A 67 -2.95 10.72 13.90
N ALA A 68 -3.97 11.58 13.87
CA ALA A 68 -5.33 11.09 13.64
C ALA A 68 -5.42 10.74 12.14
N GLN A 69 -5.43 9.45 11.82
CA GLN A 69 -5.58 8.99 10.45
C GLN A 69 -7.06 8.88 10.14
N GLY A 70 -7.44 9.50 9.04
CA GLY A 70 -8.75 9.31 8.49
C GLY A 70 -8.87 8.04 7.70
N ALA A 71 -10.02 7.37 7.79
CA ALA A 71 -10.30 6.18 6.99
C ALA A 71 -11.38 6.52 5.97
N ILE A 72 -11.07 6.35 4.70
CA ILE A 72 -12.08 6.30 3.64
C ILE A 72 -12.44 4.84 3.43
N ALA A 73 -13.73 4.52 3.43
CA ALA A 73 -14.23 3.21 3.08
C ALA A 73 -14.63 3.18 1.60
N ILE A 74 -14.24 2.11 0.91
CA ILE A 74 -14.67 1.82 -0.47
C ILE A 74 -15.24 0.42 -0.55
N SER A 75 -16.29 0.23 -1.34
CA SER A 75 -16.85 -1.12 -1.53
C SER A 75 -17.65 -1.28 -2.82
N PHE A 76 -17.79 -2.53 -3.24
CA PHE A 76 -18.81 -2.94 -4.20
C PHE A 76 -19.22 -4.39 -3.97
N ALA A 77 -20.34 -4.77 -4.57
CA ALA A 77 -20.74 -6.15 -4.71
C ALA A 77 -21.11 -6.41 -6.17
N ASP A 78 -20.83 -7.62 -6.64
CA ASP A 78 -21.20 -8.07 -7.98
C ASP A 78 -22.71 -7.89 -8.23
N PRO A 79 -23.11 -7.41 -9.42
CA PRO A 79 -24.52 -7.29 -9.78
C PRO A 79 -25.10 -8.67 -10.07
N ILE A 80 -26.39 -8.86 -9.82
CA ILE A 80 -27.12 -10.10 -10.11
C ILE A 80 -27.28 -10.24 -11.64
N PRO A 81 -26.96 -11.40 -12.26
CA PRO A 81 -26.82 -12.74 -11.67
C PRO A 81 -25.44 -13.13 -11.08
N GLY A 82 -24.46 -12.22 -11.12
CA GLY A 82 -23.12 -12.42 -10.55
C GLY A 82 -22.12 -13.04 -11.54
N ARG A 83 -20.99 -13.52 -11.00
CA ARG A 83 -19.93 -14.31 -11.66
C ARG A 83 -19.03 -13.51 -12.59
N GLN A 84 -18.71 -12.29 -12.20
CA GLN A 84 -17.87 -11.41 -13.00
C GLN A 84 -16.38 -11.71 -12.83
N LEU A 85 -15.98 -12.36 -11.73
CA LEU A 85 -14.60 -12.78 -11.52
C LEU A 85 -14.36 -14.15 -12.14
N HIS A 86 -13.35 -14.22 -13.00
CA HIS A 86 -12.91 -15.43 -13.69
C HIS A 86 -11.48 -15.78 -13.31
N ASN A 87 -11.21 -17.05 -13.02
CA ASN A 87 -9.86 -17.59 -12.96
C ASN A 87 -9.60 -18.48 -14.18
N GLU A 88 -8.56 -18.18 -14.92
CA GLU A 88 -8.05 -19.04 -16.00
C GLU A 88 -6.92 -19.92 -15.44
N ALA A 89 -7.11 -21.25 -15.42
CA ALA A 89 -6.06 -22.18 -15.01
C ALA A 89 -4.82 -22.06 -15.92
N ASN A 90 -3.64 -21.96 -15.32
CA ASN A 90 -2.37 -21.73 -16.01
C ASN A 90 -2.28 -20.39 -16.78
N GLY A 91 -3.24 -19.47 -16.62
CA GLY A 91 -3.22 -18.17 -17.29
C GLY A 91 -2.07 -17.27 -16.82
N GLY A 92 -1.55 -17.49 -15.60
CA GLY A 92 -0.38 -16.79 -15.04
C GLY A 92 0.95 -17.51 -15.28
N GLY A 93 0.93 -18.67 -15.95
CA GLY A 93 2.05 -19.61 -16.06
C GLY A 93 1.71 -21.00 -15.52
N ALA A 94 2.56 -21.99 -15.78
CA ALA A 94 2.31 -23.37 -15.35
C ALA A 94 2.17 -23.46 -13.82
N GLY A 95 1.00 -23.89 -13.34
CA GLY A 95 0.65 -23.98 -11.92
C GLY A 95 0.07 -22.70 -11.30
N PHE A 96 -0.08 -21.62 -12.07
CA PHE A 96 -0.59 -20.33 -11.62
C PHE A 96 -1.90 -19.99 -12.33
N GLY A 97 -2.93 -19.63 -11.56
CA GLY A 97 -4.17 -19.08 -12.12
C GLY A 97 -4.00 -17.61 -12.53
N ARG A 98 -4.81 -17.15 -13.48
CA ARG A 98 -4.97 -15.71 -13.76
C ARG A 98 -6.39 -15.28 -13.48
N LEU A 99 -6.54 -14.35 -12.54
CA LEU A 99 -7.79 -13.74 -12.16
C LEU A 99 -8.03 -12.51 -13.03
N THR A 100 -9.19 -12.50 -13.69
CA THR A 100 -9.72 -11.39 -14.45
C THR A 100 -11.13 -11.05 -14.00
N TYR A 101 -11.59 -9.86 -14.37
CA TYR A 101 -12.94 -9.40 -14.07
C TYR A 101 -13.62 -8.94 -15.36
N ASP A 102 -14.92 -9.23 -15.50
CA ASP A 102 -15.68 -8.82 -16.67
C ASP A 102 -15.91 -7.30 -16.70
N ILE A 103 -15.10 -6.63 -17.51
CA ILE A 103 -15.16 -5.18 -17.73
C ILE A 103 -16.46 -4.72 -18.41
N ALA A 104 -17.19 -5.63 -19.08
CA ALA A 104 -18.44 -5.30 -19.75
C ALA A 104 -19.62 -5.16 -18.78
N THR A 105 -19.48 -5.64 -17.55
CA THR A 105 -20.53 -5.57 -16.54
C THR A 105 -20.36 -4.33 -15.64
N PRO A 106 -21.38 -3.44 -15.55
CA PRO A 106 -21.32 -2.30 -14.64
C PRO A 106 -21.54 -2.73 -13.18
N ILE A 107 -20.78 -2.12 -12.27
CA ILE A 107 -20.88 -2.28 -10.82
C ILE A 107 -21.30 -0.96 -10.17
N GLN A 108 -21.91 -1.04 -8.99
CA GLN A 108 -22.11 0.12 -8.12
C GLN A 108 -20.93 0.21 -7.15
N PHE A 109 -20.07 1.20 -7.36
CA PHE A 109 -18.91 1.42 -6.51
C PHE A 109 -19.19 2.55 -5.51
N LEU A 110 -19.19 2.21 -4.23
CA LEU A 110 -19.40 3.15 -3.13
C LEU A 110 -18.04 3.69 -2.67
N PHE A 111 -17.97 5.01 -2.55
CA PHE A 111 -16.94 5.75 -1.86
C PHE A 111 -17.58 6.45 -0.66
N ASP A 112 -17.08 6.20 0.54
CA ASP A 112 -17.52 6.86 1.76
C ASP A 112 -16.34 7.46 2.51
N GLY A 113 -16.21 8.78 2.41
CA GLY A 113 -15.23 9.56 3.16
C GLY A 113 -15.87 10.46 4.21
N SER A 114 -17.10 10.15 4.65
CA SER A 114 -17.87 11.00 5.56
C SER A 114 -17.17 11.24 6.90
N ASP A 115 -16.42 10.25 7.42
CA ASP A 115 -15.60 10.39 8.62
C ASP A 115 -14.54 11.50 8.49
N GLU A 116 -14.12 11.81 7.27
CA GLU A 116 -13.11 12.83 6.94
C GLU A 116 -13.69 14.12 6.37
N SER A 117 -15.00 14.33 6.56
CA SER A 117 -15.73 15.46 5.94
C SER A 117 -15.63 15.48 4.41
N LEU A 118 -15.31 14.35 3.79
CA LEU A 118 -15.40 14.14 2.35
C LEU A 118 -16.80 13.62 2.00
N PRO A 119 -17.28 13.85 0.77
CA PRO A 119 -18.61 13.37 0.39
C PRO A 119 -18.67 11.85 0.30
N THR A 120 -19.82 11.28 0.62
CA THR A 120 -20.19 9.92 0.20
C THR A 120 -20.68 9.97 -1.25
N HIS A 121 -20.20 9.07 -2.11
CA HIS A 121 -20.55 9.04 -3.53
C HIS A 121 -20.70 7.60 -4.04
N VAL A 122 -21.64 7.38 -4.96
CA VAL A 122 -21.84 6.08 -5.61
C VAL A 122 -21.68 6.23 -7.11
N PHE A 123 -20.67 5.56 -7.66
CA PHE A 123 -20.47 5.46 -9.10
C PHE A 123 -21.32 4.31 -9.63
N VAL A 124 -22.46 4.64 -10.24
CA VAL A 124 -23.50 3.66 -10.66
C VAL A 124 -23.18 2.92 -11.96
N ASN A 125 -22.20 3.41 -12.72
CA ASN A 125 -21.74 2.80 -13.98
C ASN A 125 -20.22 2.57 -13.92
N ALA A 126 -19.73 2.22 -12.73
CA ALA A 126 -18.34 1.85 -12.58
C ALA A 126 -18.09 0.50 -13.28
N ARG A 127 -16.89 0.30 -13.79
CA ARG A 127 -16.42 -0.95 -14.40
C ARG A 127 -15.10 -1.32 -13.77
N MET A 128 -14.85 -2.61 -13.64
CA MET A 128 -13.62 -3.10 -13.06
C MET A 128 -12.81 -3.88 -14.10
N GLU A 129 -11.54 -3.54 -14.18
CA GLU A 129 -10.50 -4.33 -14.81
C GLU A 129 -9.68 -5.00 -13.71
N MET A 130 -9.41 -6.29 -13.86
CA MET A 130 -8.54 -7.05 -12.96
C MET A 130 -7.57 -7.87 -13.80
N ASN A 131 -6.31 -7.89 -13.39
CA ASN A 131 -5.33 -8.84 -13.88
C ASN A 131 -4.40 -9.19 -12.72
N MET A 132 -4.73 -10.28 -12.04
CA MET A 132 -3.96 -10.81 -10.93
C MET A 132 -3.53 -12.24 -11.22
N THR A 133 -2.38 -12.63 -10.71
CA THR A 133 -1.91 -14.01 -10.71
C THR A 133 -2.15 -14.60 -9.34
N ILE A 134 -2.67 -15.82 -9.29
CA ILE A 134 -2.82 -16.62 -8.07
C ILE A 134 -1.90 -17.83 -8.16
N GLY A 135 -1.01 -17.99 -7.17
CA GLY A 135 -0.05 -19.09 -7.12
C GLY A 135 -0.66 -20.40 -6.67
N ALA A 136 0.18 -21.43 -6.57
CA ALA A 136 -0.24 -22.71 -6.02
C ALA A 136 -0.63 -22.58 -4.54
N ALA A 137 -1.73 -23.22 -4.17
CA ALA A 137 -2.23 -23.23 -2.81
C ALA A 137 -1.53 -24.28 -1.95
N THR A 138 -1.46 -24.02 -0.65
CA THR A 138 -1.02 -24.97 0.38
C THR A 138 -2.07 -25.01 1.49
N THR A 139 -2.38 -26.21 1.99
CA THR A 139 -3.33 -26.40 3.09
C THR A 139 -2.62 -26.86 4.35
N VAL A 140 -2.81 -26.12 5.45
CA VAL A 140 -2.29 -26.47 6.78
C VAL A 140 -3.40 -26.32 7.80
N ALA A 141 -3.65 -27.36 8.60
CA ALA A 141 -4.68 -27.36 9.63
C ALA A 141 -6.08 -26.95 9.13
N GLY A 142 -6.44 -27.32 7.88
CA GLY A 142 -7.73 -26.98 7.27
C GLY A 142 -7.84 -25.57 6.71
N ILE A 143 -6.77 -24.76 6.79
CA ILE A 143 -6.68 -23.44 6.18
C ILE A 143 -5.89 -23.57 4.88
N THR A 144 -6.48 -23.15 3.77
CA THR A 144 -5.81 -23.14 2.46
C THR A 144 -5.37 -21.72 2.13
N ILE A 145 -4.10 -21.55 1.77
CA ILE A 145 -3.53 -20.25 1.41
C ILE A 145 -2.84 -20.31 0.05
N ALA A 146 -2.87 -19.22 -0.71
CA ALA A 146 -2.09 -19.07 -1.94
C ALA A 146 -1.64 -17.61 -2.14
N PRO A 147 -0.45 -17.34 -2.69
CA PRO A 147 -0.03 -15.97 -2.95
C PRO A 147 -0.82 -15.36 -4.12
N VAL A 148 -1.15 -14.07 -4.03
CA VAL A 148 -1.85 -13.30 -5.07
C VAL A 148 -1.11 -11.99 -5.33
N ALA A 149 -0.88 -11.64 -6.60
CA ALA A 149 -0.24 -10.38 -6.98
C ALA A 149 -0.78 -9.88 -8.32
N GLY A 150 -0.68 -8.57 -8.59
CA GLY A 150 -1.13 -7.95 -9.83
C GLY A 150 -1.80 -6.60 -9.59
N PHE A 151 -2.88 -6.31 -10.33
CA PHE A 151 -3.62 -5.07 -10.14
C PHE A 151 -5.12 -5.22 -10.35
N PHE A 152 -5.85 -4.25 -9.83
CA PHE A 152 -7.22 -3.94 -10.22
C PHE A 152 -7.38 -2.45 -10.46
N ARG A 153 -8.29 -2.11 -11.37
CA ARG A 153 -8.62 -0.74 -11.74
C ARG A 153 -10.12 -0.60 -11.86
N ILE A 154 -10.68 0.37 -11.14
CA ILE A 154 -12.10 0.71 -11.19
C ILE A 154 -12.22 2.03 -11.94
N MET A 155 -13.09 2.08 -12.94
CA MET A 155 -13.26 3.23 -13.83
C MET A 155 -14.72 3.62 -13.91
N ASP A 156 -15.02 4.91 -13.99
CA ASP A 156 -16.35 5.39 -14.34
C ASP A 156 -16.50 5.37 -15.86
N ALA A 157 -17.46 4.59 -16.36
CA ALA A 157 -17.72 4.47 -17.78
C ALA A 157 -18.86 5.38 -18.26
N SER A 158 -19.04 6.53 -17.62
CA SER A 158 -19.99 7.56 -18.03
C SER A 158 -19.70 8.07 -19.47
N SER A 159 -20.71 8.65 -20.12
CA SER A 159 -20.82 8.82 -21.58
C SER A 159 -19.75 9.68 -22.27
N GLU A 160 -18.81 10.28 -21.53
CA GLU A 160 -17.77 11.17 -22.07
C GLU A 160 -16.34 10.62 -21.91
N GLY A 161 -16.21 9.29 -21.82
CA GLY A 161 -14.92 8.60 -21.77
C GLY A 161 -14.71 7.93 -20.41
N SER A 162 -14.11 6.73 -20.45
CA SER A 162 -13.81 5.98 -19.23
C SER A 162 -12.72 6.70 -18.45
N ALA A 163 -13.04 7.17 -17.24
CA ALA A 163 -12.09 7.81 -16.35
C ALA A 163 -11.80 6.92 -15.15
N ASP A 164 -10.52 6.73 -14.81
CA ASP A 164 -10.16 5.95 -13.63
C ASP A 164 -10.76 6.60 -12.36
N ILE A 165 -11.37 5.77 -11.51
CA ILE A 165 -11.82 6.14 -10.16
C ILE A 165 -10.68 5.83 -9.19
N ILE A 166 -10.19 4.58 -9.20
CA ILE A 166 -9.10 4.12 -8.35
C ILE A 166 -8.36 2.95 -9.00
N THR A 167 -7.05 2.90 -8.80
CA THR A 167 -6.20 1.75 -9.16
C THR A 167 -5.56 1.19 -7.90
N GLY A 168 -5.64 -0.13 -7.70
CA GLY A 168 -4.92 -0.86 -6.67
C GLY A 168 -3.85 -1.74 -7.30
N THR A 169 -2.59 -1.57 -6.88
CA THR A 169 -1.48 -2.47 -7.26
C THR A 169 -1.09 -3.31 -6.06
N VAL A 170 -0.97 -4.62 -6.26
CA VAL A 170 -0.65 -5.62 -5.23
C VAL A 170 0.65 -6.31 -5.61
N SER A 171 1.69 -6.13 -4.81
CA SER A 171 2.97 -6.82 -5.01
C SER A 171 3.00 -8.19 -4.32
N GLU A 172 2.38 -8.29 -3.14
CA GLU A 172 2.19 -9.52 -2.38
C GLU A 172 0.83 -9.48 -1.68
N GLY A 173 0.11 -10.58 -1.72
CA GLY A 173 -1.24 -10.72 -1.19
C GLY A 173 -1.55 -12.18 -0.93
N ALA A 174 -2.66 -12.46 -0.25
CA ALA A 174 -3.01 -13.83 0.13
C ALA A 174 -4.45 -14.16 -0.25
N PHE A 175 -4.62 -15.19 -1.06
CA PHE A 175 -5.85 -15.97 -1.04
C PHE A 175 -5.88 -16.80 0.24
N VAL A 176 -6.99 -16.76 0.96
CA VAL A 176 -7.25 -17.54 2.16
C VAL A 176 -8.61 -18.20 2.03
N ARG A 177 -8.64 -19.51 2.26
CA ARG A 177 -9.86 -20.30 2.36
C ARG A 177 -9.91 -21.02 3.70
N ILE A 178 -11.02 -20.82 4.40
CA ILE A 178 -11.37 -21.54 5.63
C ILE A 178 -12.74 -22.16 5.38
N ASP A 179 -12.78 -23.49 5.38
CA ASP A 179 -13.97 -24.27 5.02
C ASP A 179 -14.52 -23.87 3.63
N ASN A 180 -15.65 -23.16 3.57
CA ASN A 180 -16.29 -22.71 2.32
C ASN A 180 -16.19 -21.20 2.09
N THR A 181 -15.55 -20.47 2.99
CA THR A 181 -15.30 -19.03 2.83
C THR A 181 -13.98 -18.83 2.10
N ASN A 182 -14.00 -17.98 1.07
CA ASN A 182 -12.85 -17.69 0.22
C ASN A 182 -12.65 -16.18 0.18
N SER A 183 -11.43 -15.72 0.46
CA SER A 183 -11.11 -14.30 0.44
C SER A 183 -9.73 -14.08 -0.16
N MET A 184 -9.55 -12.99 -0.90
CA MET A 184 -8.24 -12.43 -1.21
C MET A 184 -8.03 -11.24 -0.28
N LEU A 185 -6.93 -11.27 0.46
CA LEU A 185 -6.56 -10.28 1.46
C LEU A 185 -5.33 -9.53 0.96
N PHE A 186 -5.40 -8.21 1.02
CA PHE A 186 -4.36 -7.29 0.63
C PHE A 186 -4.17 -6.27 1.76
N SER A 187 -2.92 -5.99 2.10
CA SER A 187 -2.58 -5.04 3.15
C SER A 187 -1.34 -4.26 2.77
N ASP A 188 -1.18 -3.12 3.40
CA ASP A 188 0.07 -2.37 3.46
C ASP A 188 1.25 -3.24 3.96
N PRO A 189 2.48 -3.07 3.44
CA PRO A 189 2.92 -2.15 2.38
C PRO A 189 2.68 -2.66 0.96
N ASP A 190 2.08 -3.83 0.81
CA ASP A 190 2.05 -4.56 -0.46
C ASP A 190 0.90 -4.16 -1.38
N LEU A 191 -0.09 -3.42 -0.84
CA LEU A 191 -1.19 -2.79 -1.55
C LEU A 191 -1.00 -1.27 -1.64
N ILE A 192 -0.97 -0.75 -2.86
CA ILE A 192 -0.89 0.68 -3.12
C ILE A 192 -2.13 1.13 -3.89
N TYR A 193 -2.88 2.08 -3.33
CA TYR A 193 -3.95 2.78 -4.02
C TYR A 193 -3.45 4.05 -4.72
N VAL A 194 -3.96 4.29 -5.92
CA VAL A 194 -3.76 5.53 -6.66
C VAL A 194 -5.14 6.10 -7.05
N PRO A 195 -5.51 7.30 -6.59
CA PRO A 195 -6.78 7.91 -6.95
C PRO A 195 -6.75 8.33 -8.41
N GLY A 196 -7.83 8.03 -9.14
CA GLY A 196 -7.99 8.44 -10.52
C GLY A 196 -8.68 9.81 -10.66
N PRO A 197 -8.78 10.33 -11.91
CA PRO A 197 -9.40 11.62 -12.19
C PRO A 197 -10.88 11.71 -11.77
N ALA A 198 -11.65 10.62 -11.90
CA ALA A 198 -13.07 10.64 -11.57
C ALA A 198 -13.29 10.85 -10.07
N LEU A 199 -12.48 10.20 -9.23
CA LEU A 199 -12.52 10.40 -7.78
C LEU A 199 -12.05 11.81 -7.41
N THR A 200 -10.92 12.23 -7.99
CA THR A 200 -10.33 13.55 -7.75
C THR A 200 -11.28 14.70 -8.11
N ALA A 201 -12.16 14.52 -9.12
CA ALA A 201 -13.16 15.51 -9.48
C ALA A 201 -14.20 15.78 -8.36
N ILE A 202 -14.44 14.79 -7.50
CA ILE A 202 -15.41 14.87 -6.40
C ILE A 202 -14.74 15.32 -5.11
N THR A 203 -13.55 14.79 -4.82
CA THR A 203 -12.86 14.99 -3.54
C THR A 203 -11.82 16.11 -3.58
N GLY A 204 -11.45 16.58 -4.77
CA GLY A 204 -10.20 17.29 -4.99
C GLY A 204 -8.98 16.34 -4.93
N PRO A 205 -7.76 16.86 -5.05
CA PRO A 205 -6.54 16.06 -4.95
C PRO A 205 -6.47 15.32 -3.61
N LEU A 206 -6.44 13.98 -3.66
CA LEU A 206 -6.25 13.13 -2.50
C LEU A 206 -4.82 12.58 -2.49
N GLY A 207 -4.18 12.65 -1.32
CA GLY A 207 -2.99 11.88 -1.02
C GLY A 207 -3.39 10.74 -0.11
N PHE A 208 -3.34 9.51 -0.61
CA PHE A 208 -3.52 8.34 0.25
C PHE A 208 -2.25 8.10 1.07
N ILE A 209 -2.45 7.74 2.32
CA ILE A 209 -1.41 7.35 3.27
C ILE A 209 -1.74 5.97 3.83
N GLU A 210 -0.73 5.31 4.37
CA GLU A 210 -0.86 3.99 5.00
C GLU A 210 -1.63 4.07 6.33
N PRO A 211 -2.27 2.97 6.77
CA PRO A 211 -2.50 1.72 6.03
C PRO A 211 -3.55 1.82 4.92
N SER A 212 -3.35 0.96 3.93
CA SER A 212 -4.34 0.57 2.93
C SER A 212 -4.65 -0.91 3.09
N GLU A 213 -5.92 -1.28 3.15
CA GLU A 213 -6.35 -2.67 3.18
C GLU A 213 -7.42 -2.91 2.10
N ALA A 214 -7.46 -4.14 1.59
CA ALA A 214 -8.52 -4.61 0.73
C ALA A 214 -8.82 -6.08 0.95
N VAL A 215 -10.10 -6.41 0.82
CA VAL A 215 -10.59 -7.78 0.82
C VAL A 215 -11.53 -7.97 -0.35
N PHE A 216 -11.25 -8.98 -1.18
CA PHE A 216 -12.23 -9.54 -2.10
C PHE A 216 -12.77 -10.84 -1.52
N THR A 217 -14.04 -10.86 -1.14
CA THR A 217 -14.72 -12.09 -0.73
C THR A 217 -15.30 -12.77 -1.96
N LEU A 218 -14.94 -14.04 -2.17
CA LEU A 218 -15.42 -14.84 -3.29
C LEU A 218 -16.52 -15.79 -2.83
N THR A 219 -17.66 -15.76 -3.53
CA THR A 219 -18.82 -16.60 -3.26
C THR A 219 -19.31 -17.27 -4.54
N SER A 220 -20.16 -18.30 -4.40
CA SER A 220 -20.75 -19.02 -5.54
C SER A 220 -19.71 -19.53 -6.56
N VAL A 221 -18.54 -19.96 -6.07
CA VAL A 221 -17.45 -20.45 -6.91
C VAL A 221 -17.91 -21.66 -7.72
N HIS A 222 -17.68 -21.61 -9.03
CA HIS A 222 -18.16 -22.61 -9.96
C HIS A 222 -17.09 -22.95 -10.99
N THR A 223 -16.67 -24.21 -10.99
CA THR A 223 -15.81 -24.80 -12.01
C THR A 223 -16.65 -25.34 -13.17
N VAL A 224 -16.05 -25.45 -14.35
CA VAL A 224 -16.70 -26.01 -15.56
C VAL A 224 -17.34 -27.38 -15.30
N ASP A 225 -16.67 -28.26 -14.55
CA ASP A 225 -17.10 -29.64 -14.32
C ASP A 225 -17.78 -29.88 -12.96
N GLY A 226 -18.05 -28.82 -12.19
CA GLY A 226 -18.56 -28.91 -10.81
C GLY A 226 -17.60 -29.55 -9.78
N SER A 227 -16.34 -29.73 -10.15
CA SER A 227 -15.26 -30.21 -9.28
C SER A 227 -14.83 -29.19 -8.22
N PHE A 228 -13.93 -29.60 -7.32
CA PHE A 228 -13.24 -28.65 -6.45
C PHE A 228 -12.37 -27.72 -7.30
N PHE A 229 -12.46 -26.41 -7.08
CA PHE A 229 -11.68 -25.43 -7.84
C PHE A 229 -10.18 -25.39 -7.47
N ILE A 230 -9.76 -26.15 -6.46
CA ILE A 230 -8.36 -26.36 -6.09
C ILE A 230 -8.05 -27.84 -6.30
N ASN A 231 -7.07 -28.13 -7.14
CA ASN A 231 -6.60 -29.48 -7.42
C ASN A 231 -5.86 -30.07 -6.21
N PRO A 232 -5.71 -31.41 -6.13
CA PRO A 232 -4.92 -32.06 -5.07
C PRO A 232 -3.45 -31.62 -5.01
N ASP A 233 -2.90 -31.09 -6.10
CA ASP A 233 -1.53 -30.56 -6.17
C ASP A 233 -1.43 -29.07 -5.76
N GLY A 234 -2.53 -28.46 -5.35
CA GLY A 234 -2.61 -27.05 -4.96
C GLY A 234 -2.88 -26.09 -6.10
N THR A 235 -2.88 -26.53 -7.36
CA THR A 235 -3.14 -25.63 -8.50
C THR A 235 -4.63 -25.27 -8.60
N PHE A 236 -4.93 -24.06 -9.06
CA PHE A 236 -6.32 -23.61 -9.26
C PHE A 236 -6.85 -24.07 -10.62
N GLN A 237 -8.06 -24.63 -10.63
CA GLN A 237 -8.81 -24.93 -11.86
C GLN A 237 -9.43 -23.65 -12.44
N THR A 238 -9.92 -23.74 -13.68
CA THR A 238 -10.72 -22.65 -14.25
C THR A 238 -12.04 -22.55 -13.50
N PHE A 239 -12.38 -21.37 -13.00
CA PHE A 239 -13.63 -21.13 -12.27
C PHE A 239 -14.16 -19.72 -12.48
N ASP A 240 -15.46 -19.55 -12.26
CA ASP A 240 -16.11 -18.26 -12.13
C ASP A 240 -16.62 -18.10 -10.70
N ALA A 241 -16.62 -16.87 -10.18
CA ALA A 241 -17.10 -16.57 -8.83
C ALA A 241 -17.75 -15.20 -8.76
N ASN A 242 -18.68 -15.06 -7.82
CA ASN A 242 -19.12 -13.73 -7.40
C ASN A 242 -18.03 -13.13 -6.50
N ALA A 243 -17.73 -11.86 -6.66
CA ALA A 243 -16.88 -11.08 -5.80
C ALA A 243 -17.67 -10.01 -5.05
N SER A 244 -17.25 -9.74 -3.82
CA SER A 244 -17.56 -8.49 -3.13
C SER A 244 -16.26 -7.92 -2.60
N PHE A 245 -16.08 -6.63 -2.81
CA PHE A 245 -14.90 -5.90 -2.45
C PHE A 245 -15.20 -4.94 -1.31
N SER A 246 -14.31 -4.90 -0.33
CA SER A 246 -14.25 -3.85 0.66
C SER A 246 -12.80 -3.45 0.83
N GLY A 247 -12.54 -2.14 0.85
CA GLY A 247 -11.23 -1.59 1.12
C GLY A 247 -11.32 -0.39 2.03
N ASN A 248 -10.21 -0.12 2.70
CA ASN A 248 -10.00 1.12 3.43
C ASN A 248 -8.72 1.78 2.94
N MET A 249 -8.62 3.08 3.15
CA MET A 249 -7.40 3.83 2.86
C MET A 249 -7.26 4.96 3.87
N GLY A 250 -6.02 5.16 4.29
CA GLY A 250 -5.64 6.32 5.07
C GLY A 250 -5.69 7.60 4.25
N VAL A 251 -6.23 8.65 4.85
CA VAL A 251 -5.98 10.03 4.39
C VAL A 251 -5.46 10.88 5.54
N PRO A 252 -4.62 11.89 5.25
CA PRO A 252 -4.25 12.88 6.25
C PRO A 252 -5.52 13.53 6.80
N ALA A 253 -5.69 13.54 8.12
CA ALA A 253 -6.83 14.22 8.72
C ALA A 253 -6.91 15.67 8.19
N PRO A 254 -8.11 16.21 7.88
CA PRO A 254 -8.28 17.56 7.38
C PRO A 254 -7.54 18.62 8.23
N GLY A 255 -7.49 18.41 9.55
CA GLY A 255 -6.75 19.25 10.49
C GLY A 255 -5.23 19.22 10.31
N ALA A 256 -4.65 18.08 9.93
CA ALA A 256 -3.21 17.94 9.73
C ALA A 256 -2.71 18.81 8.58
N MET A 257 -3.50 18.93 7.51
CA MET A 257 -3.17 19.81 6.37
C MET A 257 -3.21 21.28 6.77
N ALA A 258 -4.25 21.69 7.51
CA ALA A 258 -4.37 23.06 8.01
C ALA A 258 -3.22 23.42 8.97
N LEU A 259 -2.86 22.52 9.87
CA LEU A 259 -1.73 22.70 10.79
C LEU A 259 -0.38 22.71 10.08
N GLY A 260 -0.21 21.88 9.05
CA GLY A 260 0.98 21.90 8.20
C GLY A 260 1.15 23.24 7.49
N MET A 261 0.08 23.78 6.89
CA MET A 261 0.10 25.11 6.28
C MET A 261 0.39 26.22 7.29
N LEU A 262 -0.24 26.17 8.48
CA LEU A 262 0.03 27.13 9.55
C LEU A 262 1.49 27.07 10.00
N GLY A 263 2.04 25.87 10.18
CA GLY A 263 3.44 25.65 10.51
C GLY A 263 4.38 26.23 9.45
N ALA A 264 4.10 26.01 8.17
CA ALA A 264 4.85 26.59 7.07
C ALA A 264 4.80 28.14 7.06
N LEU A 265 3.62 28.72 7.30
CA LEU A 265 3.46 30.17 7.42
C LEU A 265 4.23 30.75 8.61
N CYS A 266 4.21 30.07 9.76
CA CYS A 266 5.00 30.46 10.94
C CYS A 266 6.52 30.41 10.65
N LEU A 267 6.99 29.41 9.91
CA LEU A 267 8.39 29.31 9.49
C LEU A 267 8.78 30.44 8.51
N VAL A 268 7.92 30.79 7.56
CA VAL A 268 8.17 31.92 6.64
C VAL A 268 8.15 33.25 7.39
N ALA A 269 7.20 33.45 8.32
CA ALA A 269 7.09 34.68 9.10
C ALA A 269 8.28 34.89 10.04
N THR A 270 8.82 33.81 10.62
CA THR A 270 10.03 33.89 11.46
C THR A 270 11.26 34.21 10.63
N ARG A 271 11.41 33.65 9.42
CA ARG A 271 12.51 33.99 8.51
C ARG A 271 12.55 35.46 8.07
N ARG A 272 11.41 36.14 7.96
CA ARG A 272 11.35 37.58 7.58
C ARG A 272 11.72 38.54 8.71
N ARG A 273 11.82 38.05 9.95
CA ARG A 273 12.16 38.87 11.13
C ARG A 273 13.65 38.81 11.49
N PHE A 274 14.43 38.01 10.78
CA PHE A 274 15.89 37.96 10.83
C PHE A 274 16.43 38.53 9.51
#